data_AF-A0A3D3F2F6-F1
#
_entry.id   AF-A0A3D3F2F6-F1
#
_cell.length_a   1.000
_cell.length_b   1.000
_cell.length_c   1.000
_cell.angle_alpha   90.00
_cell.angle_beta   90.00
_cell.angle_gamma   90.00
#
_symmetry.space_group_name_H-M   'P 1'
#
loop_
_entity.id
_entity.type
_entity.pdbx_description
1 polymer ?
#
loop_
_entity_poly.entity_id
_entity_poly.type
_entity_poly.pdbx_seq_one_letter_code
_entity_poly.pdbx_strand_id
1 'polypeptide(L)'
;MIEKMKKYTFVLYHLEYPDFLSKLQELGMVHIIRSTDEKSPALIQNRELLDEYSQALKFLQKIEDKDAKQITSLPTKALLNQIKNAREEKDNLLRKQEALRKQIKDIEPWGHFEYELVRNLRNNGVGVQFYHCLKNHFNPDWKKDYVIREIAERSGILYFVLLHQGEAPALEADRFSFHHSTLFELEKELDELGNRIQAIEDYFNGIVNVASEVFQKEIQRLTGEYAYEDASLQGIKEADNHLKVIGGWIPVSKEAKLIEFIKEQQLIHFSEDAKAEDDPPISLKNNWFNRLFEPITKMYMLPKYNDFDLTPFMAPFFMLFFGFCNADIAYGIVLILLTIVLRAKIKDPATKAMMTLVMFFGISSIIMGWVMGSMLGYDLKAIPSLGEKILVQNNDQIFNLALLLGVIQILFGISIATIKKIRQSGPMHGLSEFGTFLFISAISVLGAQQLGTDISAVQPYLKYPIWVGLALIMLFNQPGRNPLINIASGLWLLYNIVTGFFGDILSYIRLFALGVSSAILGFVVNSIGAQMSGIPIIGPVIFIIFMLFGHSLNLALGALSGFVHPLRLTFVEFFKNAAFEGPGMEYKPFSKHSKVK
;
A
#
# COMPACT_ATOMS: atom_id res chain seq x y z
N MET A 1 -0.33 0.47 -24.37
CA MET A 1 0.76 0.60 -25.37
C MET A 1 1.50 1.90 -25.09
N ILE A 2 2.83 1.88 -25.17
CA ILE A 2 3.67 3.07 -24.98
C ILE A 2 3.45 4.03 -26.15
N GLU A 3 3.13 5.29 -25.86
CA GLU A 3 3.03 6.33 -26.88
C GLU A 3 4.42 6.68 -27.41
N LYS A 4 4.54 6.86 -28.74
CA LYS A 4 5.76 7.39 -29.34
C LYS A 4 6.01 8.81 -28.84
N MET A 5 7.27 9.10 -28.54
CA MET A 5 7.75 10.41 -28.10
C MET A 5 8.49 11.11 -29.24
N LYS A 6 8.47 12.44 -29.20
CA LYS A 6 9.35 13.31 -30.00
C LYS A 6 10.14 14.22 -29.08
N LYS A 7 11.40 14.43 -29.43
CA LYS A 7 12.29 15.40 -28.81
C LYS A 7 12.11 16.74 -29.50
N TYR A 8 11.85 17.77 -28.71
CA TYR A 8 11.83 19.15 -29.17
C TYR A 8 12.93 19.91 -28.46
N THR A 9 13.74 20.64 -29.22
CA THR A 9 14.76 21.56 -28.70
C THR A 9 14.39 22.96 -29.12
N PHE A 10 14.20 23.85 -28.15
CA PHE A 10 13.87 25.25 -28.37
C PHE A 10 15.11 26.11 -28.18
N VAL A 11 15.34 27.05 -29.10
CA VAL A 11 16.43 28.02 -29.01
C VAL A 11 15.82 29.39 -28.83
N LEU A 12 16.12 30.02 -27.69
CA LEU A 12 15.47 31.24 -27.23
C LEU A 12 16.49 32.31 -26.90
N TYR A 13 16.13 33.56 -27.12
CA TYR A 13 16.91 34.68 -26.59
C TYR A 13 16.72 34.76 -25.06
N HIS A 14 17.79 35.04 -24.31
CA HIS A 14 17.77 34.95 -22.84
C HIS A 14 16.70 35.84 -22.16
N LEU A 15 16.32 36.97 -22.76
CA LEU A 15 15.27 37.86 -22.23
C LEU A 15 13.85 37.30 -22.41
N GLU A 16 13.62 36.49 -23.44
CA GLU A 16 12.31 35.92 -23.77
C GLU A 16 12.06 34.60 -23.02
N TYR A 17 13.12 34.01 -22.46
CA TYR A 17 13.08 32.71 -21.79
C TYR A 17 12.06 32.60 -20.63
N PRO A 18 11.92 33.58 -19.72
CA PRO A 18 10.93 33.50 -18.63
C PRO A 18 9.48 33.53 -19.12
N ASP A 19 9.18 34.36 -20.12
CA ASP A 19 7.84 34.45 -20.73
C ASP A 19 7.50 33.16 -21.48
N PHE A 20 8.46 32.63 -22.24
CA PHE A 20 8.32 31.32 -22.89
C PHE A 20 8.04 30.19 -21.90
N LEU A 21 8.81 30.11 -20.80
CA LEU A 21 8.60 29.07 -19.79
C LEU A 21 7.22 29.17 -19.14
N SER A 22 6.75 30.38 -18.86
CA SER A 22 5.42 30.60 -18.28
C SER A 22 4.31 30.08 -19.22
N LYS A 23 4.39 30.43 -20.51
CA LYS A 23 3.47 29.93 -21.53
C LYS A 23 3.56 28.40 -21.74
N LEU A 24 4.77 27.85 -21.70
CA LEU A 24 4.99 26.40 -21.80
C LEU A 24 4.39 25.65 -20.60
N GLN A 25 4.48 26.24 -19.41
CA GLN A 25 3.86 25.72 -18.18
C GLN A 25 2.32 25.73 -18.26
N GLU A 26 1.74 26.75 -18.90
CA GLU A 26 0.30 26.82 -19.14
C GLU A 26 -0.14 25.77 -20.15
N LEU A 27 0.68 25.50 -21.18
CA LEU A 27 0.41 24.44 -22.15
C LEU A 27 0.37 23.06 -21.47
N GLY A 28 1.30 22.76 -20.56
CA GLY A 28 1.21 21.55 -19.74
C GLY A 28 1.50 20.24 -20.48
N MET A 29 2.27 20.27 -21.56
CA MET A 29 2.45 19.12 -22.49
C MET A 29 3.89 18.70 -22.72
N VAL A 30 4.88 19.42 -22.21
CA VAL A 30 6.29 19.12 -22.47
C VAL A 30 6.95 18.62 -21.19
N HIS A 31 7.58 17.45 -21.25
CA HIS A 31 8.45 16.98 -20.18
C HIS A 31 9.85 17.54 -20.42
N ILE A 32 10.35 18.39 -19.53
CA ILE A 32 11.63 19.07 -19.71
C ILE A 32 12.79 18.10 -19.48
N ILE A 33 13.75 18.07 -20.41
CA ILE A 33 14.99 17.30 -20.28
C ILE A 33 15.88 17.99 -19.24
N ARG A 34 16.42 17.20 -18.32
CA ARG A 34 17.28 17.71 -17.26
C ARG A 34 18.71 17.80 -17.74
N SER A 35 19.28 19.00 -17.63
CA SER A 35 20.66 19.32 -17.98
C SER A 35 21.53 19.47 -16.72
N THR A 36 20.93 19.76 -15.57
CA THR A 36 21.62 19.92 -14.28
C THR A 36 20.81 19.34 -13.11
N ASP A 37 21.52 18.81 -12.12
CA ASP A 37 20.97 18.34 -10.84
C ASP A 37 21.12 19.39 -9.72
N GLU A 38 21.66 20.58 -10.02
CA GLU A 38 21.81 21.66 -9.06
C GLU A 38 20.45 22.16 -8.55
N LYS A 39 20.40 22.43 -7.24
CA LYS A 39 19.19 22.95 -6.58
C LYS A 39 19.46 24.35 -6.07
N SER A 40 18.70 25.32 -6.57
CA SER A 40 18.66 26.67 -6.02
C SER A 40 18.20 26.65 -4.56
N PRO A 41 18.68 27.58 -3.70
CA PRO A 41 18.15 27.77 -2.35
C PRO A 41 16.62 27.93 -2.31
N ALA A 42 16.04 28.58 -3.32
CA ALA A 42 14.59 28.73 -3.45
C ALA A 42 13.88 27.38 -3.68
N LEU A 43 14.48 26.46 -4.45
CA LEU A 43 13.93 25.11 -4.66
C LEU A 43 13.96 24.28 -3.39
N ILE A 44 15.02 24.40 -2.59
CA ILE A 44 15.14 23.72 -1.30
C ILE A 44 14.05 24.23 -0.35
N GLN A 45 13.90 25.55 -0.24
CA GLN A 45 12.88 26.18 0.61
C GLN A 45 11.45 25.80 0.18
N ASN A 46 11.15 25.84 -1.13
CA ASN A 46 9.84 25.46 -1.64
C ASN A 46 9.53 23.99 -1.36
N ARG A 47 10.53 23.10 -1.45
CA ARG A 47 10.38 21.69 -1.10
C ARG A 47 10.10 21.49 0.38
N GLU A 48 10.82 22.19 1.26
CA GLU A 48 10.59 22.12 2.71
C GLU A 48 9.16 22.59 3.07
N LEU A 49 8.71 23.72 2.50
CA LEU A 49 7.35 24.21 2.71
C LEU A 49 6.29 23.22 2.19
N LEU A 50 6.52 22.61 1.02
CA LEU A 50 5.62 21.58 0.48
C LEU A 50 5.51 20.39 1.43
N ASP A 51 6.61 19.93 2.01
CA ASP A 51 6.63 18.84 2.98
C ASP A 51 5.89 19.24 4.27
N GLU A 52 6.08 20.46 4.77
CA GLU A 52 5.36 20.98 5.94
C GLU A 52 3.85 21.05 5.74
N TYR A 53 3.38 21.66 4.64
CA TYR A 53 1.95 21.73 4.33
C TYR A 53 1.35 20.34 4.11
N SER A 54 2.07 19.42 3.47
CA SER A 54 1.62 18.05 3.25
C SER A 54 1.47 17.27 4.56
N GLN A 55 2.39 17.46 5.51
CA GLN A 55 2.29 16.87 6.84
C GLN A 55 1.12 17.43 7.64
N ALA A 56 0.91 18.75 7.59
CA ALA A 56 -0.23 19.41 8.23
C ALA A 56 -1.56 18.90 7.65
N LEU A 57 -1.67 18.76 6.33
CA LEU A 57 -2.86 18.23 5.67
C LEU A 57 -3.13 16.76 6.07
N LYS A 58 -2.10 15.91 6.10
CA LYS A 58 -2.22 14.51 6.57
C LYS A 58 -2.68 14.41 8.03
N PHE A 59 -2.30 15.37 8.86
CA PHE A 59 -2.79 15.46 10.24
C PHE A 59 -4.27 15.84 10.28
N LEU A 60 -4.66 16.91 9.56
CA LEU A 60 -6.05 17.36 9.51
C LEU A 60 -7.01 16.31 8.95
N GLN A 61 -6.58 15.51 7.97
CA GLN A 61 -7.38 14.41 7.39
C GLN A 61 -7.72 13.29 8.39
N LYS A 62 -7.03 13.19 9.53
CA LYS A 62 -7.33 12.21 10.58
C LYS A 62 -8.42 12.69 11.54
N ILE A 63 -8.78 13.97 11.49
CA ILE A 63 -9.75 14.59 12.39
C ILE A 63 -11.14 14.41 11.76
N GLU A 64 -12.10 13.88 12.53
CA GLU A 64 -13.45 13.65 12.04
C GLU A 64 -14.14 14.96 11.65
N ASP A 65 -14.77 14.94 10.47
CA ASP A 65 -15.43 16.08 9.87
C ASP A 65 -16.70 16.42 10.67
N LYS A 66 -16.61 17.47 11.50
CA LYS A 66 -17.79 18.13 12.07
C LYS A 66 -17.95 19.45 11.37
N ASP A 67 -19.14 19.66 10.78
CA ASP A 67 -19.54 20.86 10.04
C ASP A 67 -19.33 22.13 10.88
N ALA A 68 -18.13 22.69 10.82
CA ALA A 68 -17.82 24.00 11.39
C ALA A 68 -17.13 24.85 10.32
N LYS A 69 -17.79 25.95 9.97
CA LYS A 69 -17.26 26.99 9.08
C LYS A 69 -16.84 28.17 9.94
N GLN A 70 -15.57 28.23 10.36
CA GLN A 70 -14.96 29.50 10.73
C GLN A 70 -14.05 29.98 9.60
N ILE A 71 -14.38 31.13 9.02
CA ILE A 71 -13.56 31.81 8.04
C ILE A 71 -12.43 32.50 8.79
N THR A 72 -11.26 31.87 8.87
CA THR A 72 -10.04 32.53 9.35
C THR A 72 -9.43 33.33 8.19
N SER A 73 -9.35 34.66 8.35
CA SER A 73 -8.69 35.58 7.40
C SER A 73 -7.16 35.62 7.55
N LEU A 74 -6.57 34.56 8.12
CA LEU A 74 -5.14 34.52 8.43
C LEU A 74 -4.32 34.16 7.18
N PRO A 75 -3.11 34.73 7.02
CA PRO A 75 -2.17 34.27 6.00
C PRO A 75 -1.86 32.78 6.15
N THR A 76 -1.74 32.06 5.03
CA THR A 76 -1.57 30.59 5.00
C THR A 76 -0.42 30.09 5.87
N LYS A 77 0.72 30.79 5.87
CA LYS A 77 1.89 30.45 6.69
C LYS A 77 1.65 30.66 8.20
N ALA A 78 0.87 31.68 8.56
CA ALA A 78 0.50 31.92 9.95
C ALA A 78 -0.43 30.83 10.47
N LEU A 79 -1.39 30.38 9.64
CA LEU A 79 -2.27 29.26 9.94
C LEU A 79 -1.49 27.95 10.13
N LEU A 80 -0.50 27.68 9.27
CA LEU A 80 0.41 26.52 9.43
C LEU A 80 1.13 26.54 10.77
N ASN A 81 1.73 27.68 11.13
CA ASN A 81 2.43 27.83 12.41
C ASN A 81 1.49 27.68 13.61
N GLN A 82 0.27 28.21 13.54
CA GLN A 82 -0.72 28.03 14.61
C GLN A 82 -1.10 26.56 14.79
N ILE A 83 -1.37 25.84 13.70
CA ILE A 83 -1.70 24.41 13.76
C ILE A 83 -0.51 23.60 14.32
N LYS A 84 0.72 23.93 13.93
CA LYS A 84 1.93 23.30 14.46
C LYS A 84 2.08 23.55 15.96
N ASN A 85 1.95 24.79 16.40
CA ASN A 85 2.06 25.16 17.81
C ASN A 85 0.95 24.51 18.66
N ALA A 86 -0.31 24.52 18.18
CA ALA A 86 -1.43 23.89 18.85
C ALA A 86 -1.24 22.37 18.96
N ARG A 87 -0.65 21.74 17.94
CA ARG A 87 -0.32 20.32 17.96
C ARG A 87 0.78 20.01 18.98
N GLU A 88 1.85 20.78 18.99
CA GLU A 88 2.93 20.64 19.97
C GLU A 88 2.43 20.88 21.40
N GLU A 89 1.55 21.87 21.60
CA GLU A 89 0.89 22.11 22.90
C GLU A 89 0.04 20.91 23.32
N LYS A 90 -0.79 20.36 22.42
CA LYS A 90 -1.59 19.16 22.69
C LYS A 90 -0.73 17.97 23.09
N ASP A 91 0.35 17.70 22.37
CA ASP A 91 1.25 16.59 22.66
C ASP A 91 1.92 16.77 24.05
N ASN A 92 2.29 18.00 24.41
CA ASN A 92 2.82 18.32 25.73
C ASN A 92 1.77 18.16 26.84
N LEU A 93 0.52 18.59 26.62
CA LEU A 93 -0.58 18.43 27.56
C LEU A 93 -0.93 16.96 27.78
N LEU A 94 -0.95 16.14 26.72
CA LEU A 94 -1.19 14.70 26.82
C LEU A 94 -0.10 13.99 27.66
N ARG A 95 1.17 14.35 27.45
CA ARG A 95 2.27 13.82 28.29
C ARG A 95 2.12 14.20 29.76
N LYS A 96 1.71 15.45 30.05
CA LYS A 96 1.41 15.89 31.42
C LYS A 96 0.23 15.14 32.01
N GLN A 97 -0.84 14.95 31.23
CA GLN A 97 -2.02 14.21 31.64
C GLN A 97 -1.69 12.76 32.00
N GLU A 98 -0.85 12.08 31.21
CA GLU A 98 -0.41 10.71 31.49
C GLU A 98 0.45 10.63 32.76
N ALA A 99 1.39 11.57 32.94
CA ALA A 99 2.18 11.66 34.17
C ALA A 99 1.32 11.90 35.41
N LEU A 100 0.31 12.77 35.30
CA LEU A 100 -0.62 13.09 36.38
C LEU A 100 -1.55 11.92 36.71
N ARG A 101 -2.08 11.21 35.70
CA ARG A 101 -2.86 9.98 35.91
C ARG A 101 -2.07 8.92 36.65
N LYS A 102 -0.76 8.80 36.38
CA LYS A 102 0.11 7.89 37.12
C LYS A 102 0.23 8.29 38.59
N GLN A 103 0.45 9.58 38.87
CA GLN A 103 0.50 10.10 40.24
C GLN A 103 -0.83 9.91 40.99
N ILE A 104 -1.95 10.18 40.32
CA ILE A 104 -3.29 9.95 40.88
C ILE A 104 -3.44 8.48 41.24
N LYS A 105 -3.10 7.55 40.33
CA LYS A 105 -3.19 6.10 40.60
C LYS A 105 -2.35 5.65 41.81
N ASP A 106 -1.19 6.26 42.03
CA ASP A 106 -0.32 5.97 43.18
C ASP A 106 -0.92 6.49 44.50
N ILE A 107 -1.71 7.56 44.45
CA ILE A 107 -2.29 8.24 45.63
C ILE A 107 -3.74 7.80 45.91
N GLU A 108 -4.48 7.38 44.88
CA GLU A 108 -5.89 6.95 44.93
C GLU A 108 -6.21 5.94 46.05
N PRO A 109 -5.35 4.94 46.38
CA PRO A 109 -5.62 4.00 47.48
C PRO A 109 -5.72 4.66 48.85
N TRP A 110 -5.16 5.85 49.04
CA TRP A 110 -5.18 6.58 50.31
C TRP A 110 -6.45 7.43 50.50
N GLY A 111 -7.25 7.61 49.44
CA GLY A 111 -8.46 8.41 49.44
C GLY A 111 -8.22 9.91 49.60
N HIS A 112 -9.32 10.67 49.74
CA HIS A 112 -9.26 12.11 49.97
C HIS A 112 -9.06 12.40 51.47
N PHE A 113 -7.95 13.06 51.81
CA PHE A 113 -7.69 13.55 53.17
C PHE A 113 -6.98 14.91 53.13
N GLU A 114 -7.16 15.70 54.18
CA GLU A 114 -6.54 17.02 54.31
C GLU A 114 -5.17 16.93 55.00
N TYR A 115 -4.14 17.50 54.38
CA TYR A 115 -2.79 17.55 54.97
C TYR A 115 -2.72 18.41 56.24
N GLU A 116 -3.58 19.40 56.39
CA GLU A 116 -3.67 20.21 57.59
C GLU A 116 -4.09 19.38 58.80
N LEU A 117 -5.02 18.44 58.62
CA LEU A 117 -5.42 17.50 59.67
C LEU A 117 -4.23 16.64 60.12
N VAL A 118 -3.47 16.08 59.17
CA VAL A 118 -2.28 15.25 59.46
C VAL A 118 -1.19 16.07 60.16
N ARG A 119 -0.98 17.32 59.74
CA ARG A 119 -0.02 18.23 60.36
C ARG A 119 -0.45 18.64 61.77
N ASN A 120 -1.74 18.92 61.97
CA ASN A 120 -2.31 19.25 63.28
C ASN A 120 -2.22 18.06 64.24
N LEU A 121 -2.46 16.84 63.78
CA LEU A 121 -2.26 15.63 64.59
C LEU A 121 -0.80 15.49 65.02
N ARG A 122 0.16 15.72 64.11
CA ARG A 122 1.59 15.71 64.41
C ARG A 122 1.99 16.77 65.42
N ASN A 123 1.45 17.99 65.29
CA ASN A 123 1.71 19.10 66.21
C ASN A 123 1.12 18.85 67.61
N ASN A 124 0.04 18.07 67.71
CA ASN A 124 -0.56 17.62 68.98
C ASN A 124 0.08 16.32 69.54
N GLY A 125 1.25 15.92 69.02
CA GLY A 125 2.03 14.79 69.54
C GLY A 125 1.65 13.41 69.00
N VAL A 126 0.78 13.32 67.98
CA VAL A 126 0.41 12.07 67.31
C VAL A 126 1.10 11.98 65.94
N GLY A 127 2.11 11.12 65.83
CA GLY A 127 2.77 10.79 64.57
C GLY A 127 1.87 9.92 63.70
N VAL A 128 1.64 10.34 62.46
CA VAL A 128 0.90 9.59 61.44
C VAL A 128 1.89 9.11 60.37
N GLN A 129 1.99 7.80 60.18
CA GLN A 129 2.86 7.20 59.17
C GLN A 129 2.08 6.29 58.21
N PHE A 130 2.43 6.37 56.94
CA PHE A 130 1.74 5.67 55.85
C PHE A 130 2.61 4.51 55.36
N TYR A 131 2.06 3.30 55.38
CA TYR A 131 2.76 2.08 55.00
C TYR A 131 1.95 1.27 53.99
N HIS A 132 2.67 0.59 53.10
CA HIS A 132 2.08 -0.39 52.20
C HIS A 132 2.89 -1.69 52.24
N CYS A 133 2.21 -2.83 52.13
CA CYS A 133 2.86 -4.13 52.05
C CYS A 133 1.99 -5.11 51.24
N LEU A 134 2.59 -6.20 50.76
CA LEU A 134 1.81 -7.32 50.21
C LEU A 134 0.97 -7.93 51.33
N LYS A 135 -0.30 -8.26 51.05
CA LYS A 135 -1.22 -8.82 52.04
C LYS A 135 -0.67 -10.04 52.79
N ASN A 136 0.13 -10.86 52.11
CA ASN A 136 0.76 -12.05 52.69
C ASN A 136 1.91 -11.73 53.67
N HIS A 137 2.47 -10.53 53.61
CA HIS A 137 3.54 -10.06 54.51
C HIS A 137 2.99 -9.19 55.65
N PHE A 138 1.68 -8.94 55.69
CA PHE A 138 1.07 -8.21 56.79
C PHE A 138 1.00 -9.09 58.04
N ASN A 139 1.73 -8.73 59.10
CA ASN A 139 1.70 -9.47 60.35
C ASN A 139 0.45 -9.06 61.18
N PRO A 140 -0.50 -9.98 61.47
CA PRO A 140 -1.70 -9.67 62.24
C PRO A 140 -1.43 -9.19 63.67
N ASP A 141 -0.27 -9.54 64.24
CA ASP A 141 0.11 -9.14 65.60
C ASP A 141 0.40 -7.63 65.71
N TRP A 142 0.74 -6.96 64.61
CA TRP A 142 0.91 -5.50 64.60
C TRP A 142 -0.36 -4.73 65.02
N LYS A 143 -1.56 -5.31 64.85
CA LYS A 143 -2.82 -4.71 65.31
C LYS A 143 -3.00 -4.76 66.83
N LYS A 144 -2.28 -5.64 67.52
CA LYS A 144 -2.35 -5.78 68.98
C LYS A 144 -1.42 -4.79 69.68
N ASP A 145 -0.25 -4.56 69.08
CA ASP A 145 0.79 -3.71 69.65
C ASP A 145 0.66 -2.24 69.23
N TYR A 146 0.03 -1.97 68.08
CA TYR A 146 -0.08 -0.63 67.52
C TYR A 146 -1.48 -0.30 66.99
N VAL A 147 -1.80 1.01 67.01
CA VAL A 147 -3.05 1.52 66.43
C VAL A 147 -2.87 1.62 64.90
N ILE A 148 -3.18 0.52 64.22
CA ILE A 148 -3.12 0.40 62.75
C ILE A 148 -4.53 0.43 62.16
N ARG A 149 -4.73 1.27 61.15
CA ARG A 149 -5.97 1.33 60.37
C ARG A 149 -5.70 1.00 58.91
N GLU A 150 -6.37 -0.05 58.41
CA GLU A 150 -6.38 -0.40 56.98
C GLU A 150 -7.23 0.62 56.22
N ILE A 151 -6.68 1.15 55.13
CA ILE A 151 -7.34 2.16 54.29
C ILE A 151 -7.93 1.50 53.05
N ALA A 152 -7.13 0.72 52.31
CA ALA A 152 -7.57 0.06 51.09
C ALA A 152 -6.73 -1.19 50.77
N GLU A 153 -7.33 -2.10 50.01
CA GLU A 153 -6.65 -3.25 49.37
C GLU A 153 -6.80 -3.12 47.86
N ARG A 154 -5.68 -3.06 47.13
CA ARG A 154 -5.68 -3.01 45.66
C ARG A 154 -4.58 -3.90 45.09
N SER A 155 -4.96 -4.76 44.15
CA SER A 155 -4.04 -5.68 43.44
C SER A 155 -3.12 -6.50 44.37
N GLY A 156 -3.63 -6.91 45.54
CA GLY A 156 -2.87 -7.71 46.53
C GLY A 156 -1.95 -6.90 47.46
N ILE A 157 -1.91 -5.57 47.32
CA ILE A 157 -1.20 -4.65 48.23
C ILE A 157 -2.20 -4.07 49.22
N LEU A 158 -1.85 -4.14 50.50
CA LEU A 158 -2.59 -3.56 51.62
C LEU A 158 -1.97 -2.21 52.01
N TYR A 159 -2.79 -1.17 52.00
CA TYR A 159 -2.44 0.20 52.40
C TYR A 159 -2.98 0.47 53.81
N PHE A 160 -2.10 0.82 54.74
CA PHE A 160 -2.48 1.05 56.14
C PHE A 160 -1.75 2.24 56.75
N VAL A 161 -2.38 2.85 57.76
CA VAL A 161 -1.86 3.98 58.51
C VAL A 161 -1.57 3.56 59.94
N LEU A 162 -0.38 3.93 60.41
CA LEU A 162 0.07 3.75 61.79
C LEU A 162 -0.03 5.07 62.55
N LEU A 163 -0.69 5.04 63.70
CA LEU A 163 -0.73 6.16 64.65
C LEU A 163 0.17 5.84 65.85
N HIS A 164 1.14 6.71 66.14
CA HIS A 164 2.06 6.53 67.28
C HIS A 164 2.23 7.83 68.07
N GLN A 165 2.51 7.73 69.37
CA GLN A 165 2.94 8.86 70.20
C GLN A 165 4.41 8.63 70.58
N GLY A 166 5.30 9.59 70.27
CA GLY A 166 6.75 9.44 70.48
C GLY A 166 7.49 8.82 69.28
N GLU A 167 8.54 8.03 69.54
CA GLU A 167 9.35 7.42 68.48
C GLU A 167 8.58 6.39 67.66
N ALA A 168 8.83 6.39 66.35
CA ALA A 168 8.12 5.51 65.43
C ALA A 168 8.68 4.07 65.52
N PRO A 169 7.83 3.05 65.66
CA PRO A 169 8.28 1.67 65.60
C PRO A 169 8.82 1.33 64.21
N ALA A 170 9.89 0.52 64.17
CA ALA A 170 10.47 0.01 62.93
C ALA A 170 9.64 -1.19 62.44
N LEU A 171 8.66 -0.95 61.57
CA LEU A 171 7.91 -2.00 60.89
C LEU A 171 8.67 -2.47 59.63
N GLU A 172 8.63 -3.76 59.34
CA GLU A 172 9.12 -4.36 58.07
C GLU A 172 8.12 -4.10 56.92
N ALA A 173 7.78 -2.83 56.69
CA ALA A 173 6.87 -2.39 55.63
C ALA A 173 7.39 -1.11 54.96
N ASP A 174 7.08 -0.94 53.68
CA ASP A 174 7.58 0.18 52.90
C ASP A 174 6.81 1.47 53.23
N ARG A 175 7.56 2.51 53.61
CA ARG A 175 7.02 3.83 53.93
C ARG A 175 6.62 4.57 52.66
N PHE A 176 5.39 5.05 52.62
CA PHE A 176 4.90 5.94 51.57
C PHE A 176 5.02 7.40 52.03
N SER A 177 5.58 8.26 51.18
CA SER A 177 5.73 9.69 51.47
C SER A 177 5.01 10.53 50.43
N PHE A 178 4.15 11.44 50.89
CA PHE A 178 3.40 12.34 50.03
C PHE A 178 4.25 13.54 49.61
N HIS A 179 4.19 13.89 48.33
CA HIS A 179 4.98 14.96 47.71
C HIS A 179 4.29 16.35 47.75
N HIS A 180 3.51 16.65 48.80
CA HIS A 180 2.82 17.93 49.05
C HIS A 180 1.54 18.25 48.23
N SER A 181 1.12 17.42 47.28
CA SER A 181 -0.12 17.64 46.50
C SER A 181 -1.23 16.67 46.92
N THR A 182 -2.45 17.18 47.13
CA THR A 182 -3.61 16.35 47.50
C THR A 182 -4.19 15.62 46.30
N LEU A 183 -4.86 14.49 46.53
CA LEU A 183 -5.61 13.79 45.48
C LEU A 183 -6.61 14.72 44.77
N PHE A 184 -7.28 15.60 45.53
CA PHE A 184 -8.21 16.59 45.00
C PHE A 184 -7.53 17.64 44.10
N GLU A 185 -6.35 18.15 44.48
CA GLU A 185 -5.59 19.08 43.63
C GLU A 185 -5.12 18.42 42.33
N LEU A 186 -4.67 17.17 42.39
CA LEU A 186 -4.24 16.42 41.20
C LEU A 186 -5.41 16.08 40.27
N GLU A 187 -6.56 15.70 40.81
CA GLU A 187 -7.78 15.49 40.02
C GLU A 187 -8.28 16.79 39.38
N LYS A 188 -8.24 17.91 40.12
CA LYS A 188 -8.58 19.23 39.58
C LYS A 188 -7.63 19.64 38.44
N GLU A 189 -6.32 19.44 38.62
CA GLU A 189 -5.33 19.70 37.56
C GLU A 189 -5.57 18.78 36.35
N LEU A 190 -5.99 17.53 36.57
CA LEU A 190 -6.33 16.59 35.49
C LEU A 190 -7.53 17.07 34.68
N ASP A 191 -8.57 17.57 35.36
CA ASP A 191 -9.76 18.14 34.73
C ASP A 191 -9.43 19.44 33.97
N GLU A 192 -8.60 20.32 34.54
CA GLU A 192 -8.12 21.53 33.85
C GLU A 192 -7.31 21.20 32.60
N LEU A 193 -6.42 20.20 32.66
CA LEU A 193 -5.69 19.69 31.51
C LEU A 193 -6.65 19.09 30.46
N GLY A 194 -7.64 18.31 30.90
CA GLY A 194 -8.67 17.75 30.04
C GLY A 194 -9.44 18.83 29.27
N ASN A 195 -9.87 19.88 29.97
CA ASN A 195 -10.57 21.01 29.37
C ASN A 195 -9.70 21.76 28.34
N ARG A 196 -8.40 21.94 28.62
CA ARG A 196 -7.47 22.57 27.66
C ARG A 196 -7.24 21.70 26.42
N ILE A 197 -7.11 20.38 26.58
CA ILE A 197 -7.00 19.45 25.46
C ILE A 197 -8.27 19.50 24.60
N GLN A 198 -9.45 19.49 25.25
CA GLN A 198 -10.74 19.58 24.55
C GLN A 198 -10.87 20.90 23.78
N ALA A 199 -10.47 22.03 24.37
CA ALA A 199 -10.49 23.33 23.69
C ALA A 199 -9.60 23.34 22.42
N ILE A 200 -8.44 22.67 22.46
CA ILE A 200 -7.57 22.52 21.29
C ILE A 200 -8.21 21.59 20.23
N GLU A 201 -8.88 20.53 20.65
CA GLU A 201 -9.62 19.66 19.73
C GLU A 201 -10.78 20.38 19.05
N ASP A 202 -11.53 21.18 19.81
CA ASP A 202 -12.62 22.00 19.28
C ASP A 202 -12.09 23.08 18.31
N TYR A 203 -10.92 23.66 18.62
CA TYR A 203 -10.22 24.54 17.68
C TYR A 203 -9.88 23.83 16.37
N PHE A 204 -9.30 22.61 16.43
CA PHE A 204 -9.01 21.85 15.21
C PHE A 204 -10.28 21.52 14.42
N ASN A 205 -11.33 21.03 15.09
CA ASN A 205 -12.62 20.74 14.46
C ASN A 205 -13.20 21.98 13.77
N GLY A 206 -13.03 23.17 14.36
CA GLY A 206 -13.48 24.44 13.80
C GLY A 206 -12.77 24.88 12.51
N ILE A 207 -11.52 24.47 12.31
CA ILE A 207 -10.67 24.95 11.20
C ILE A 207 -10.36 23.90 10.13
N VAL A 208 -10.58 22.60 10.39
CA VAL A 208 -10.15 21.49 9.51
C VAL A 208 -10.56 21.70 8.06
N ASN A 209 -11.80 22.11 7.79
CA ASN A 209 -12.31 22.28 6.43
C ASN A 209 -11.65 23.44 5.70
N VAL A 210 -11.52 24.59 6.34
CA VAL A 210 -10.91 25.79 5.75
C VAL A 210 -9.40 25.59 5.58
N ALA A 211 -8.73 25.07 6.61
CA ALA A 211 -7.29 24.82 6.56
C ALA A 211 -6.94 23.77 5.50
N SER A 212 -7.75 22.71 5.35
CA SER A 212 -7.52 21.69 4.32
C SER A 212 -7.65 22.27 2.91
N GLU A 213 -8.65 23.11 2.64
CA GLU A 213 -8.83 23.76 1.34
C GLU A 213 -7.69 24.74 1.04
N VAL A 214 -7.32 25.58 2.01
CA VAL A 214 -6.24 26.56 1.86
C VAL A 214 -4.89 25.89 1.66
N PHE A 215 -4.57 24.85 2.44
CA PHE A 215 -3.32 24.09 2.27
C PHE A 215 -3.29 23.33 0.95
N GLN A 216 -4.40 22.75 0.48
CA GLN A 216 -4.44 22.14 -0.85
C GLN A 216 -4.14 23.15 -1.96
N LYS A 217 -4.73 24.36 -1.90
CA LYS A 217 -4.46 25.43 -2.86
C LYS A 217 -3.00 25.90 -2.81
N GLU A 218 -2.46 26.05 -1.61
CA GLU A 218 -1.08 26.49 -1.42
C GLU A 218 -0.07 25.45 -1.87
N ILE A 219 -0.32 24.16 -1.61
CA ILE A 219 0.50 23.06 -2.13
C ILE A 219 0.47 23.08 -3.66
N GLN A 220 -0.69 23.29 -4.30
CA GLN A 220 -0.77 23.40 -5.76
C GLN A 220 0.04 24.59 -6.29
N ARG A 221 -0.06 25.76 -5.64
CA ARG A 221 0.72 26.96 -5.99
C ARG A 221 2.23 26.69 -5.88
N LEU A 222 2.69 26.21 -4.72
CA LEU A 222 4.10 25.90 -4.46
C LEU A 222 4.64 24.79 -5.39
N THR A 223 3.81 23.81 -5.76
CA THR A 223 4.21 22.78 -6.72
C THR A 223 4.44 23.39 -8.11
N GLY A 224 3.59 24.32 -8.53
CA GLY A 224 3.77 25.06 -9.78
C GLY A 224 5.03 25.94 -9.76
N GLU A 225 5.28 26.64 -8.66
CA GLU A 225 6.49 27.47 -8.49
C GLU A 225 7.75 26.61 -8.45
N TYR A 226 7.74 25.51 -7.70
CA TYR A 226 8.85 24.54 -7.68
C TYR A 226 9.15 24.01 -9.08
N ALA A 227 8.12 23.61 -9.84
CA ALA A 227 8.30 23.13 -11.20
C ALA A 227 8.88 24.21 -12.12
N TYR A 228 8.46 25.47 -11.97
CA TYR A 228 8.95 26.59 -12.77
C TYR A 228 10.41 26.92 -12.45
N GLU A 229 10.75 27.00 -11.16
CA GLU A 229 12.11 27.20 -10.70
C GLU A 229 13.02 26.06 -11.19
N ASP A 230 12.58 24.79 -11.10
CA ASP A 230 13.32 23.62 -11.60
C ASP A 230 13.56 23.75 -13.10
N ALA A 231 12.50 24.02 -13.88
CA ALA A 231 12.56 24.24 -15.32
C ALA A 231 13.50 25.39 -15.72
N SER A 232 13.55 26.47 -14.92
CA SER A 232 14.37 27.64 -15.19
C SER A 232 15.87 27.32 -15.17
N LEU A 233 16.28 26.35 -14.34
CA LEU A 233 17.65 25.88 -14.19
C LEU A 233 18.07 24.90 -15.30
N GLN A 234 17.12 24.22 -15.95
CA GLN A 234 17.43 23.21 -16.97
C GLN A 234 17.88 23.79 -18.32
N GLY A 235 17.70 25.09 -18.54
CA GLY A 235 18.11 25.77 -19.76
C GLY A 235 19.63 25.93 -19.85
N ILE A 236 20.22 25.35 -20.90
CA ILE A 236 21.65 25.45 -21.20
C ILE A 236 21.92 26.85 -21.78
N LYS A 237 22.91 27.55 -21.25
CA LYS A 237 23.32 28.87 -21.74
C LYS A 237 24.39 28.70 -22.81
N GLU A 238 24.19 29.30 -23.97
CA GLU A 238 25.08 29.24 -25.12
C GLU A 238 25.36 30.65 -25.65
N ALA A 239 26.41 30.79 -26.47
CA ALA A 239 26.83 32.06 -27.09
C ALA A 239 26.97 33.22 -26.07
N ASP A 240 27.90 33.06 -25.11
CA ASP A 240 28.18 34.04 -24.05
C ASP A 240 26.91 34.48 -23.28
N ASN A 241 26.05 33.54 -22.91
CA ASN A 241 24.76 33.74 -22.21
C ASN A 241 23.68 34.51 -22.99
N HIS A 242 23.87 34.80 -24.28
CA HIS A 242 22.85 35.49 -25.07
C HIS A 242 21.70 34.54 -25.48
N LEU A 243 21.98 33.25 -25.61
CA LEU A 243 21.03 32.22 -26.00
C LEU A 243 20.79 31.24 -24.85
N LYS A 244 19.54 30.78 -24.72
CA LYS A 244 19.14 29.67 -23.87
C LYS A 244 18.52 28.57 -24.70
N VAL A 245 19.00 27.35 -24.49
CA VAL A 245 18.51 26.13 -25.16
C VAL A 245 17.82 25.25 -24.14
N ILE A 246 16.59 24.84 -24.44
CA ILE A 246 15.83 23.90 -23.59
C ILE A 246 15.28 22.75 -24.42
N GLY A 247 15.56 21.53 -23.97
CA GLY A 247 15.05 20.31 -24.57
C GLY A 247 13.83 19.78 -23.81
N GLY A 248 12.91 19.14 -24.52
CA GLY A 248 11.75 18.51 -23.92
C GLY A 248 11.17 17.37 -24.75
N TRP A 249 10.49 16.44 -24.08
CA TRP A 249 9.78 15.33 -24.69
C TRP A 249 8.28 15.60 -24.73
N ILE A 250 7.66 15.28 -25.86
CA ILE A 250 6.21 15.32 -26.03
C ILE A 250 5.70 14.02 -26.67
N PRO A 251 4.56 13.47 -26.20
CA PRO A 251 3.90 12.38 -26.89
C PRO A 251 3.35 12.86 -28.23
N VAL A 252 3.50 12.04 -29.28
CA VAL A 252 2.99 12.36 -30.63
C VAL A 252 1.49 12.66 -30.62
N SER A 253 0.73 12.10 -29.67
CA SER A 253 -0.70 12.37 -29.49
C SER A 253 -1.04 13.83 -29.16
N LYS A 254 -0.09 14.58 -28.56
CA LYS A 254 -0.27 15.98 -28.13
C LYS A 254 0.47 16.99 -29.02
N GLU A 255 1.19 16.51 -30.02
CA GLU A 255 2.07 17.31 -30.88
C GLU A 255 1.33 18.45 -31.60
N ALA A 256 0.11 18.22 -32.07
CA ALA A 256 -0.64 19.21 -32.85
C ALA A 256 -0.79 20.57 -32.14
N LYS A 257 -1.06 20.55 -30.84
CA LYS A 257 -1.22 21.77 -30.03
C LYS A 257 0.10 22.49 -29.79
N LEU A 258 1.19 21.74 -29.68
CA LEU A 258 2.53 22.34 -29.54
C LEU A 258 2.96 23.03 -30.83
N ILE A 259 2.66 22.43 -32.00
CA ILE A 259 2.96 23.04 -33.30
C ILE A 259 2.18 24.35 -33.49
N GLU A 260 0.93 24.39 -33.07
CA GLU A 260 0.12 25.61 -33.09
C GLU A 260 0.76 26.72 -32.22
N PHE A 261 1.14 26.37 -30.99
CA PHE A 261 1.84 27.28 -30.08
C PHE A 261 3.19 27.80 -30.64
N ILE A 262 3.98 26.91 -31.25
CA ILE A 262 5.27 27.27 -31.86
C ILE A 262 5.07 28.27 -33.01
N LYS A 263 4.03 28.09 -33.83
CA LYS A 263 3.71 28.99 -34.95
C LYS A 263 3.28 30.37 -34.47
N GLU A 264 2.45 30.43 -33.43
CA GLU A 264 1.99 31.70 -32.86
C GLU A 264 3.15 32.53 -32.28
N GLN A 265 4.12 31.88 -31.64
CA GLN A 265 5.26 32.54 -31.00
C GLN A 265 6.49 32.71 -31.93
N GLN A 266 6.40 32.23 -33.18
CA GLN A 266 7.51 32.25 -34.16
C GLN A 266 8.85 31.71 -33.65
N LEU A 267 8.80 30.58 -32.93
CA LEU A 267 9.97 30.04 -32.23
C LEU A 267 10.86 29.18 -33.12
N ILE A 268 12.17 29.35 -32.97
CA ILE A 268 13.17 28.46 -33.55
C ILE A 268 13.17 27.15 -32.76
N HIS A 269 12.86 26.05 -33.45
CA HIS A 269 12.79 24.73 -32.84
C HIS A 269 13.40 23.67 -33.76
N PHE A 270 13.94 22.63 -33.14
CA PHE A 270 14.35 21.40 -33.80
C PHE A 270 13.53 20.24 -33.24
N SER A 271 12.99 19.41 -34.11
CA SER A 271 12.21 18.23 -33.74
C SER A 271 12.88 16.97 -34.24
N GLU A 272 13.09 15.99 -33.36
CA GLU A 272 13.64 14.67 -33.69
C GLU A 272 12.74 13.58 -33.14
N ASP A 273 12.59 12.47 -33.88
CA ASP A 273 11.90 11.29 -33.36
C ASP A 273 12.73 10.64 -32.25
N ALA A 274 12.07 10.23 -31.16
CA ALA A 274 12.76 9.62 -30.04
C ALA A 274 13.40 8.28 -30.42
N LYS A 275 14.69 8.12 -30.15
CA LYS A 275 15.37 6.83 -30.28
C LYS A 275 15.33 6.09 -28.95
N ALA A 276 15.48 4.77 -29.00
CA ALA A 276 15.55 3.94 -27.79
C ALA A 276 16.77 4.28 -26.91
N GLU A 277 17.84 4.80 -27.51
CA GLU A 277 19.08 5.22 -26.86
C GLU A 277 18.92 6.47 -26.01
N ASP A 278 17.92 7.32 -26.32
CA ASP A 278 17.68 8.59 -25.61
C ASP A 278 16.89 8.40 -24.30
N ASP A 279 16.47 7.15 -24.00
CA ASP A 279 15.61 6.76 -22.87
C ASP A 279 14.46 7.75 -22.59
N PRO A 280 13.59 8.03 -23.58
CA PRO A 280 12.55 9.04 -23.43
C PRO A 280 11.51 8.63 -22.37
N PRO A 281 10.83 9.61 -21.76
CA PRO A 281 9.81 9.36 -20.76
C PRO A 281 8.61 8.63 -21.37
N ILE A 282 7.88 7.92 -20.52
CA ILE A 282 6.89 6.93 -20.93
C ILE A 282 5.51 7.41 -20.56
N SER A 283 4.65 7.49 -21.59
CA SER A 283 3.22 7.69 -21.43
C SER A 283 2.50 6.44 -21.92
N LEU A 284 1.69 5.85 -21.05
CA LEU A 284 0.90 4.66 -21.37
C LEU A 284 -0.45 5.08 -21.94
N LYS A 285 -0.77 4.60 -23.14
CA LYS A 285 -2.10 4.67 -23.74
C LYS A 285 -2.72 3.28 -23.72
N ASN A 286 -3.60 3.06 -22.76
CA ASN A 286 -4.30 1.79 -22.58
C ASN A 286 -5.81 1.95 -22.76
N ASN A 287 -6.45 0.84 -23.15
CA ASN A 287 -7.90 0.75 -23.23
C ASN A 287 -8.51 0.92 -21.83
N TRP A 288 -9.82 1.22 -21.79
CA TRP A 288 -10.52 1.52 -20.54
C TRP A 288 -10.36 0.43 -19.47
N PHE A 289 -10.33 -0.85 -19.86
CA PHE A 289 -10.12 -2.00 -18.97
C PHE A 289 -8.68 -2.08 -18.46
N ASN A 290 -7.69 -2.08 -19.36
CA ASN A 290 -6.26 -2.17 -19.03
C ASN A 290 -5.81 -1.00 -18.13
N ARG A 291 -6.40 0.18 -18.33
CA ARG A 291 -6.12 1.37 -17.50
C ARG A 291 -6.45 1.15 -16.01
N LEU A 292 -7.39 0.27 -15.69
CA LEU A 292 -7.71 -0.08 -14.30
C LEU A 292 -6.55 -0.81 -13.61
N PHE A 293 -5.71 -1.51 -14.38
CA PHE A 293 -4.57 -2.29 -13.89
C PHE A 293 -3.24 -1.52 -13.96
N GLU A 294 -3.20 -0.31 -14.52
CA GLU A 294 -1.99 0.53 -14.55
C GLU A 294 -1.41 0.82 -13.16
N PRO A 295 -2.21 1.12 -12.11
CA PRO A 295 -1.66 1.33 -10.77
C PRO A 295 -0.87 0.12 -10.27
N ILE A 296 -1.35 -1.09 -10.56
CA ILE A 296 -0.65 -2.34 -10.22
C ILE A 296 0.70 -2.41 -10.94
N THR A 297 0.74 -2.15 -12.25
CA THR A 297 2.02 -2.14 -12.99
C THR A 297 2.98 -1.07 -12.45
N LYS A 298 2.48 0.12 -12.10
CA LYS A 298 3.27 1.21 -11.51
C LYS A 298 3.84 0.90 -10.12
N MET A 299 3.24 -0.03 -9.37
CA MET A 299 3.79 -0.48 -8.09
C MET A 299 5.09 -1.28 -8.24
N TYR A 300 5.32 -1.90 -9.40
CA TYR A 300 6.59 -2.53 -9.71
C TYR A 300 7.57 -1.50 -10.27
N MET A 301 7.42 -1.15 -11.55
CA MET A 301 8.24 -0.18 -12.27
C MET A 301 7.66 -0.01 -13.68
N LEU A 302 7.95 1.14 -14.30
CA LEU A 302 7.57 1.37 -15.69
C LEU A 302 8.50 0.59 -16.64
N PRO A 303 7.97 0.09 -17.78
CA PRO A 303 8.79 -0.55 -18.82
C PRO A 303 9.86 0.42 -19.34
N LYS A 304 10.85 -0.03 -20.11
CA LYS A 304 11.65 0.89 -20.94
C LYS A 304 10.87 1.34 -22.18
N TYR A 305 11.30 2.42 -22.82
CA TYR A 305 10.59 2.97 -23.99
C TYR A 305 10.48 1.98 -25.17
N ASN A 306 11.53 1.18 -25.41
CA ASN A 306 11.54 0.16 -26.45
C ASN A 306 10.90 -1.18 -26.03
N ASP A 307 10.37 -1.26 -24.81
CA ASP A 307 9.74 -2.47 -24.28
C ASP A 307 8.23 -2.48 -24.51
N PHE A 308 7.62 -3.65 -24.38
CA PHE A 308 6.18 -3.79 -24.41
C PHE A 308 5.55 -3.36 -23.10
N ASP A 309 4.43 -2.65 -23.21
CA ASP A 309 3.52 -2.46 -22.09
C ASP A 309 2.88 -3.80 -21.73
N LEU A 310 3.26 -4.35 -20.59
CA LEU A 310 2.76 -5.63 -20.08
C LEU A 310 1.40 -5.52 -19.39
N THR A 311 0.88 -4.32 -19.13
CA THR A 311 -0.40 -4.14 -18.43
C THR A 311 -1.58 -4.86 -19.11
N PRO A 312 -1.78 -4.79 -20.45
CA PRO A 312 -2.85 -5.51 -21.14
C PRO A 312 -2.76 -7.03 -21.01
N PHE A 313 -1.54 -7.54 -20.97
CA PHE A 313 -1.25 -8.97 -20.92
C PHE A 313 -1.39 -9.52 -19.50
N MET A 314 -1.02 -8.73 -18.51
CA MET A 314 -1.14 -9.04 -17.09
C MET A 314 -2.58 -8.99 -16.58
N ALA A 315 -3.35 -7.98 -16.99
CA ALA A 315 -4.69 -7.69 -16.45
C ALA A 315 -5.65 -8.90 -16.36
N PRO A 316 -5.85 -9.71 -17.42
CA PRO A 316 -6.77 -10.85 -17.35
C PRO A 316 -6.28 -11.95 -16.41
N PHE A 317 -4.97 -12.26 -16.40
CA PHE A 317 -4.41 -13.26 -15.47
C PHE A 317 -4.51 -12.80 -14.03
N PHE A 318 -4.20 -11.53 -13.76
CA PHE A 318 -4.31 -10.97 -12.41
C PHE A 318 -5.73 -11.05 -11.88
N MET A 319 -6.72 -10.66 -12.70
CA MET A 319 -8.14 -10.79 -12.37
C MET A 319 -8.50 -12.24 -12.04
N LEU A 320 -8.10 -13.18 -12.90
CA LEU A 320 -8.38 -14.60 -12.72
C LEU A 320 -7.75 -15.17 -11.44
N PHE A 321 -6.49 -14.85 -11.15
CA PHE A 321 -5.82 -15.32 -9.94
C PHE A 321 -6.41 -14.75 -8.66
N PHE A 322 -6.84 -13.49 -8.67
CA PHE A 322 -7.58 -12.93 -7.55
C PHE A 322 -8.83 -13.76 -7.29
N GLY A 323 -9.61 -14.02 -8.35
CA GLY A 323 -10.81 -14.86 -8.25
C GLY A 323 -10.50 -16.28 -7.79
N PHE A 324 -9.38 -16.87 -8.22
CA PHE A 324 -8.93 -18.20 -7.78
C PHE A 324 -8.67 -18.25 -6.28
N CYS A 325 -7.96 -17.25 -5.73
CA CYS A 325 -7.64 -17.19 -4.31
C CYS A 325 -8.86 -16.98 -3.43
N ASN A 326 -9.86 -16.23 -3.91
CA ASN A 326 -11.09 -15.91 -3.20
C ASN A 326 -12.32 -16.51 -3.93
N ALA A 327 -12.23 -17.79 -4.25
CA ALA A 327 -13.21 -18.51 -5.07
C ALA A 327 -14.49 -18.84 -4.30
N ASP A 328 -15.26 -17.81 -3.93
CA ASP A 328 -16.55 -17.93 -3.25
C ASP A 328 -17.57 -16.96 -3.87
N ILE A 329 -18.72 -17.51 -4.26
CA ILE A 329 -19.79 -16.76 -4.93
C ILE A 329 -20.35 -15.67 -4.03
N ALA A 330 -20.60 -15.96 -2.75
CA ALA A 330 -21.18 -15.01 -1.82
C ALA A 330 -20.22 -13.86 -1.55
N TYR A 331 -18.93 -14.17 -1.38
CA TYR A 331 -17.89 -13.15 -1.20
C TYR A 331 -17.75 -12.25 -2.42
N GLY A 332 -17.80 -12.80 -3.64
CA GLY A 332 -17.79 -12.00 -4.85
C GLY A 332 -18.99 -11.05 -4.96
N ILE A 333 -20.20 -11.51 -4.60
CA ILE A 333 -21.40 -10.66 -4.55
C ILE A 333 -21.24 -9.54 -3.51
N VAL A 334 -20.76 -9.86 -2.31
CA VAL A 334 -20.51 -8.88 -1.24
C VAL A 334 -19.51 -7.83 -1.69
N LEU A 335 -18.41 -8.22 -2.36
CA LEU A 335 -17.43 -7.27 -2.92
C LEU A 335 -18.05 -6.33 -3.95
N ILE A 336 -18.91 -6.84 -4.84
CA ILE A 336 -19.60 -6.02 -5.85
C ILE A 336 -20.55 -5.03 -5.17
N LEU A 337 -21.37 -5.48 -4.22
CA LEU A 337 -22.31 -4.64 -3.49
C LEU A 337 -21.60 -3.54 -2.70
N LEU A 338 -20.56 -3.91 -1.94
CA LEU A 338 -19.73 -2.97 -1.19
C LEU A 338 -19.14 -1.90 -2.12
N THR A 339 -18.63 -2.33 -3.27
CA THR A 339 -18.07 -1.42 -4.28
C THR A 339 -19.10 -0.44 -4.82
N ILE A 340 -20.32 -0.89 -5.13
CA ILE A 340 -21.41 -0.03 -5.63
C ILE A 340 -21.77 1.04 -4.58
N VAL A 341 -21.92 0.64 -3.31
CA VAL A 341 -22.25 1.55 -2.20
C VAL A 341 -21.14 2.58 -1.96
N LEU A 342 -19.87 2.14 -1.94
CA LEU A 342 -18.74 3.04 -1.73
C LEU A 342 -18.55 4.00 -2.92
N ARG A 343 -18.74 3.51 -4.15
CA ARG A 343 -18.61 4.32 -5.37
C ARG A 343 -19.60 5.48 -5.40
N ALA A 344 -20.80 5.33 -4.81
CA ALA A 344 -21.79 6.41 -4.72
C ALA A 344 -21.33 7.58 -3.82
N LYS A 345 -20.48 7.31 -2.82
CA LYS A 345 -19.99 8.32 -1.87
C LYS A 345 -18.68 8.99 -2.30
N ILE A 346 -17.93 8.38 -3.21
CA ILE A 346 -16.61 8.88 -3.64
C ILE A 346 -16.79 9.93 -4.75
N LYS A 347 -16.11 11.08 -4.62
CA LYS A 347 -16.06 12.13 -5.66
C LYS A 347 -14.82 12.02 -6.55
N ASP A 348 -13.69 11.57 -6.01
CA ASP A 348 -12.41 11.50 -6.72
C ASP A 348 -12.40 10.46 -7.88
N PRO A 349 -12.00 10.86 -9.10
CA PRO A 349 -11.93 9.95 -10.25
C PRO A 349 -10.94 8.78 -10.10
N ALA A 350 -9.81 8.96 -9.40
CA ALA A 350 -8.81 7.91 -9.28
C ALA A 350 -9.30 6.81 -8.33
N THR A 351 -9.89 7.18 -7.19
CA THR A 351 -10.51 6.23 -6.27
C THR A 351 -11.70 5.51 -6.93
N LYS A 352 -12.49 6.20 -7.78
CA LYS A 352 -13.56 5.54 -8.57
C LYS A 352 -13.02 4.46 -9.52
N ALA A 353 -11.87 4.69 -10.14
CA ALA A 353 -11.22 3.69 -10.99
C ALA A 353 -10.77 2.47 -10.16
N MET A 354 -10.19 2.69 -8.98
CA MET A 354 -9.81 1.61 -8.06
C MET A 354 -11.02 0.80 -7.57
N MET A 355 -12.14 1.45 -7.28
CA MET A 355 -13.39 0.75 -6.97
C MET A 355 -13.86 -0.10 -8.16
N THR A 356 -13.76 0.43 -9.39
CA THR A 356 -14.12 -0.35 -10.59
C THR A 356 -13.24 -1.60 -10.73
N LEU A 357 -11.95 -1.53 -10.38
CA LEU A 357 -11.06 -2.69 -10.33
C LEU A 357 -11.54 -3.75 -9.31
N VAL A 358 -11.93 -3.33 -8.11
CA VAL A 358 -12.49 -4.24 -7.07
C VAL A 358 -13.78 -4.92 -7.56
N MET A 359 -14.59 -4.25 -8.38
CA MET A 359 -15.77 -4.86 -9.00
C MET A 359 -15.38 -6.02 -9.93
N PHE A 360 -14.35 -5.86 -10.76
CA PHE A 360 -13.84 -6.94 -11.62
C PHE A 360 -13.29 -8.10 -10.80
N PHE A 361 -12.63 -7.82 -9.68
CA PHE A 361 -12.20 -8.85 -8.74
C PHE A 361 -13.39 -9.62 -8.16
N GLY A 362 -14.47 -8.94 -7.76
CA GLY A 362 -15.70 -9.59 -7.32
C GLY A 362 -16.34 -10.47 -8.38
N ILE A 363 -16.40 -10.00 -9.65
CA ILE A 363 -16.90 -10.78 -10.78
C ILE A 363 -16.05 -12.05 -10.98
N SER A 364 -14.71 -11.92 -10.91
CA SER A 364 -13.82 -13.06 -11.04
C SER A 364 -13.98 -14.07 -9.90
N SER A 365 -14.18 -13.61 -8.66
CA SER A 365 -14.48 -14.46 -7.51
C SER A 365 -15.77 -15.25 -7.69
N ILE A 366 -16.80 -14.65 -8.31
CA ILE A 366 -18.04 -15.38 -8.65
C ILE A 366 -17.76 -16.48 -9.68
N ILE A 367 -17.05 -16.14 -10.77
CA ILE A 367 -16.72 -17.11 -11.83
C ILE A 367 -15.94 -18.29 -11.25
N MET A 368 -14.90 -18.01 -10.47
CA MET A 368 -14.07 -19.06 -9.88
C MET A 368 -14.77 -19.80 -8.74
N GLY A 369 -15.66 -19.13 -8.00
CA GLY A 369 -16.53 -19.78 -7.01
C GLY A 369 -17.48 -20.78 -7.65
N TRP A 370 -17.98 -20.52 -8.86
CA TRP A 370 -18.73 -21.51 -9.65
C TRP A 370 -17.86 -22.67 -10.12
N VAL A 371 -16.62 -22.40 -10.56
CA VAL A 371 -15.67 -23.45 -11.00
C VAL A 371 -15.28 -24.38 -9.85
N MET A 372 -15.03 -23.83 -8.65
CA MET A 372 -14.63 -24.58 -7.46
C MET A 372 -15.81 -25.14 -6.66
N GLY A 373 -17.01 -24.59 -6.83
CA GLY A 373 -18.23 -25.02 -6.16
C GLY A 373 -18.37 -24.52 -4.72
N SER A 374 -17.92 -23.30 -4.40
CA SER A 374 -18.01 -22.76 -3.03
C SER A 374 -18.93 -21.54 -2.91
N MET A 375 -19.78 -21.55 -1.88
CA MET A 375 -20.63 -20.42 -1.51
C MET A 375 -20.74 -20.30 0.01
N LEU A 376 -20.26 -19.18 0.56
CA LEU A 376 -20.24 -18.89 2.00
C LEU A 376 -19.60 -20.04 2.79
N GLY A 377 -18.54 -20.67 2.27
CA GLY A 377 -17.91 -21.85 2.89
C GLY A 377 -18.75 -23.14 2.89
N TYR A 378 -19.92 -23.16 2.23
CA TYR A 378 -20.63 -24.39 1.90
C TYR A 378 -20.12 -24.96 0.57
N ASP A 379 -19.98 -26.27 0.52
CA ASP A 379 -19.66 -26.99 -0.71
C ASP A 379 -20.95 -27.23 -1.52
N LEU A 380 -21.09 -26.51 -2.63
CA LEU A 380 -22.23 -26.61 -3.54
C LEU A 380 -22.27 -27.97 -4.25
N LYS A 381 -21.19 -28.76 -4.22
CA LYS A 381 -21.15 -30.12 -4.76
C LYS A 381 -22.08 -31.08 -4.01
N ALA A 382 -22.38 -30.79 -2.75
CA ALA A 382 -23.30 -31.58 -1.94
C ALA A 382 -24.76 -31.49 -2.41
N ILE A 383 -25.09 -30.55 -3.30
CA ILE A 383 -26.44 -30.37 -3.86
C ILE A 383 -26.54 -31.18 -5.17
N PRO A 384 -27.37 -32.25 -5.24
CA PRO A 384 -27.40 -33.18 -6.39
C PRO A 384 -27.65 -32.50 -7.74
N SER A 385 -28.43 -31.41 -7.79
CA SER A 385 -28.74 -30.68 -9.03
C SER A 385 -27.65 -29.71 -9.51
N LEU A 386 -26.71 -29.32 -8.63
CA LEU A 386 -25.58 -28.45 -8.96
C LEU A 386 -24.25 -29.22 -9.05
N GLY A 387 -24.10 -30.32 -8.31
CA GLY A 387 -22.86 -31.12 -8.25
C GLY A 387 -22.38 -31.61 -9.62
N GLU A 388 -23.28 -32.08 -10.49
CA GLU A 388 -22.93 -32.55 -11.84
C GLU A 388 -22.44 -31.43 -12.79
N LYS A 389 -22.74 -30.16 -12.48
CA LYS A 389 -22.38 -28.99 -13.31
C LYS A 389 -21.08 -28.32 -12.87
N ILE A 390 -20.50 -28.72 -11.73
CA ILE A 390 -19.26 -28.15 -11.21
C ILE A 390 -18.07 -28.86 -11.87
N LEU A 391 -17.17 -28.08 -12.46
CA LEU A 391 -16.01 -28.56 -13.22
C LEU A 391 -14.95 -29.23 -12.32
N VAL A 392 -14.78 -28.76 -11.08
CA VAL A 392 -13.74 -29.21 -10.16
C VAL A 392 -14.35 -29.93 -8.97
N GLN A 393 -14.19 -31.25 -8.93
CA GLN A 393 -14.76 -32.12 -7.91
C GLN A 393 -13.79 -32.33 -6.74
N ASN A 394 -12.49 -32.49 -7.01
CA ASN A 394 -11.49 -32.91 -6.01
C ASN A 394 -10.41 -31.86 -5.74
N ASN A 395 -9.79 -31.92 -4.56
CA ASN A 395 -8.65 -31.04 -4.20
C ASN A 395 -7.46 -31.20 -5.17
N ASP A 396 -7.21 -32.42 -5.65
CA ASP A 396 -6.17 -32.68 -6.66
C ASP A 396 -6.45 -31.93 -7.98
N GLN A 397 -7.72 -31.76 -8.34
CA GLN A 397 -8.09 -31.00 -9.54
C GLN A 397 -7.92 -29.49 -9.32
N ILE A 398 -8.15 -28.97 -8.11
CA ILE A 398 -7.83 -27.56 -7.78
C ILE A 398 -6.32 -27.34 -7.86
N PHE A 399 -5.52 -28.29 -7.34
CA PHE A 399 -4.07 -28.25 -7.44
C PHE A 399 -3.58 -28.29 -8.90
N ASN A 400 -4.10 -29.22 -9.70
CA ASN A 400 -3.79 -29.34 -11.12
C ASN A 400 -4.20 -28.07 -11.90
N LEU A 401 -5.35 -27.47 -11.57
CA LEU A 401 -5.79 -26.22 -12.19
C LEU A 401 -4.87 -25.05 -11.85
N ALA A 402 -4.40 -24.93 -10.60
CA ALA A 402 -3.44 -23.91 -10.20
C ALA A 402 -2.11 -24.04 -10.97
N LEU A 403 -1.58 -25.27 -11.10
CA LEU A 403 -0.38 -25.53 -11.87
C LEU A 403 -0.58 -25.27 -13.37
N LEU A 404 -1.71 -25.69 -13.94
CA LEU A 404 -2.06 -25.45 -15.34
C LEU A 404 -2.10 -23.96 -15.66
N LEU A 405 -2.76 -23.17 -14.82
CA LEU A 405 -2.82 -21.71 -14.96
C LEU A 405 -1.42 -21.08 -14.90
N GLY A 406 -0.55 -21.59 -14.03
CA GLY A 406 0.84 -21.17 -13.95
C GLY A 406 1.63 -21.46 -15.21
N VAL A 407 1.54 -22.69 -15.73
CA VAL A 407 2.17 -23.08 -17.00
C VAL A 407 1.68 -22.21 -18.15
N ILE A 408 0.36 -21.98 -18.25
CA ILE A 408 -0.22 -21.11 -19.29
C ILE A 408 0.36 -19.70 -19.19
N GLN A 409 0.44 -19.12 -17.99
CA GLN A 409 0.98 -17.77 -17.82
C GLN A 409 2.49 -17.70 -18.13
N ILE A 410 3.28 -18.69 -17.71
CA ILE A 410 4.71 -18.77 -18.00
C ILE A 410 4.94 -18.86 -19.52
N LEU A 411 4.25 -19.78 -20.20
CA LEU A 411 4.33 -19.94 -21.65
C LEU A 411 3.90 -18.67 -22.38
N PHE A 412 2.89 -17.98 -21.87
CA PHE A 412 2.45 -16.69 -22.39
C PHE A 412 3.52 -15.60 -22.23
N GLY A 413 4.19 -15.55 -21.06
CA GLY A 413 5.34 -14.67 -20.83
C GLY A 413 6.47 -14.92 -21.83
N ILE A 414 6.88 -16.18 -22.00
CA ILE A 414 7.95 -16.55 -22.95
C ILE A 414 7.57 -16.23 -24.40
N SER A 415 6.28 -16.35 -24.74
CA SER A 415 5.77 -15.94 -26.05
C SER A 415 5.94 -14.43 -26.27
N ILE A 416 5.64 -13.61 -25.26
CA ILE A 416 5.87 -12.16 -25.31
C ILE A 416 7.38 -11.86 -25.43
N ALA A 417 8.23 -12.53 -24.65
CA ALA A 417 9.68 -12.37 -24.72
C ALA A 417 10.23 -12.71 -26.11
N THR A 418 9.71 -13.76 -26.74
CA THR A 418 10.05 -14.17 -28.11
C THR A 418 9.69 -13.06 -29.10
N ILE A 419 8.44 -12.59 -29.07
CA ILE A 419 7.97 -11.51 -29.96
C ILE A 419 8.77 -10.22 -29.73
N LYS A 420 9.11 -9.90 -28.48
CA LYS A 420 9.93 -8.75 -28.09
C LYS A 420 11.30 -8.80 -28.74
N LYS A 421 12.05 -9.89 -28.54
CA LYS A 421 13.39 -10.04 -29.11
C LYS A 421 13.40 -10.03 -30.62
N ILE A 422 12.40 -10.65 -31.27
CA ILE A 422 12.25 -10.61 -32.73
C ILE A 422 12.10 -9.17 -33.24
N ARG A 423 11.31 -8.33 -32.55
CA ARG A 423 11.10 -6.94 -32.96
C ARG A 423 12.30 -6.03 -32.66
N GLN A 424 13.05 -6.28 -31.58
CA GLN A 424 14.16 -5.42 -31.17
C GLN A 424 15.47 -5.74 -31.90
N SER A 425 15.79 -7.03 -32.06
CA SER A 425 17.11 -7.48 -32.54
C SER A 425 17.03 -8.36 -33.80
N GLY A 426 15.83 -8.52 -34.37
CA GLY A 426 15.58 -9.33 -35.56
C GLY A 426 15.26 -10.80 -35.25
N PRO A 427 14.79 -11.56 -36.26
CA PRO A 427 14.21 -12.89 -36.07
C PRO A 427 15.19 -13.93 -35.52
N MET A 428 16.47 -13.82 -35.88
CA MET A 428 17.48 -14.80 -35.47
C MET A 428 17.77 -14.77 -33.96
N HIS A 429 17.59 -13.61 -33.32
CA HIS A 429 17.77 -13.43 -31.87
C HIS A 429 16.59 -13.92 -31.04
N GLY A 430 15.42 -14.17 -31.64
CA GLY A 430 14.24 -14.72 -30.94
C GLY A 430 14.10 -16.24 -31.06
N LEU A 431 14.94 -16.90 -31.86
CA LEU A 431 14.89 -18.34 -32.06
C LEU A 431 15.18 -19.12 -30.78
N SER A 432 16.08 -18.63 -29.94
CA SER A 432 16.41 -19.25 -28.65
C SER A 432 15.20 -19.28 -27.71
N GLU A 433 14.47 -18.17 -27.58
CA GLU A 433 13.29 -18.05 -26.74
C GLU A 433 12.11 -18.86 -27.28
N PHE A 434 11.96 -18.91 -28.60
CA PHE A 434 11.02 -19.83 -29.23
C PHE A 434 11.38 -21.30 -28.94
N GLY A 435 12.68 -21.62 -28.94
CA GLY A 435 13.19 -22.91 -28.50
C GLY A 435 12.83 -23.23 -27.04
N THR A 436 12.98 -22.25 -26.15
CA THR A 436 12.55 -22.33 -24.75
C THR A 436 11.06 -22.59 -24.62
N PHE A 437 10.23 -21.90 -25.41
CA PHE A 437 8.78 -22.13 -25.44
C PHE A 437 8.44 -23.57 -25.83
N LEU A 438 9.02 -24.08 -26.91
CA LEU A 438 8.81 -25.46 -27.36
C LEU A 438 9.28 -26.47 -26.32
N PHE A 439 10.47 -26.26 -25.75
CA PHE A 439 11.05 -27.13 -24.74
C PHE A 439 10.19 -27.19 -23.46
N ILE A 440 9.82 -26.03 -22.92
CA ILE A 440 9.01 -25.93 -21.71
C ILE A 440 7.59 -26.46 -21.93
N SER A 441 6.96 -26.17 -23.08
CA SER A 441 5.62 -26.69 -23.38
C SER A 441 5.61 -28.23 -23.41
N ALA A 442 6.63 -28.84 -24.01
CA ALA A 442 6.78 -30.28 -24.02
C ALA A 442 7.03 -30.86 -22.62
N ILE A 443 7.91 -30.26 -21.83
CA ILE A 443 8.14 -30.69 -20.43
C ILE A 443 6.87 -30.56 -19.59
N SER A 444 6.10 -29.49 -19.79
CA SER A 444 4.86 -29.26 -19.05
C SER A 444 3.83 -30.35 -19.33
N VAL A 445 3.71 -30.77 -20.59
CA VAL A 445 2.83 -31.87 -21.00
C VAL A 445 3.34 -33.19 -20.44
N LEU A 446 4.66 -33.48 -20.44
CA LEU A 446 5.19 -34.66 -19.74
C LEU A 446 4.90 -34.64 -18.23
N GLY A 447 4.98 -33.46 -17.59
CA GLY A 447 4.64 -33.28 -16.18
C GLY A 447 3.16 -33.56 -15.91
N ALA A 448 2.26 -33.19 -16.82
CA ALA A 448 0.84 -33.47 -16.71
C ALA A 448 0.54 -34.99 -16.67
N GLN A 449 1.38 -35.83 -17.26
CA GLN A 449 1.23 -37.29 -17.19
C GLN A 449 1.35 -37.78 -15.74
N GLN A 450 2.27 -37.20 -14.98
CA GLN A 450 2.48 -37.54 -13.56
C GLN A 450 1.33 -37.06 -12.66
N LEU A 451 0.56 -36.08 -13.13
CA LEU A 451 -0.63 -35.55 -12.45
C LEU A 451 -1.92 -36.32 -12.80
N GLY A 452 -1.81 -37.45 -13.51
CA GLY A 452 -2.92 -38.36 -13.79
C GLY A 452 -3.69 -38.08 -15.10
N THR A 453 -3.15 -37.26 -16.00
CA THR A 453 -3.74 -37.07 -17.34
C THR A 453 -3.24 -38.13 -18.32
N ASP A 454 -4.13 -38.68 -19.15
CA ASP A 454 -3.74 -39.64 -20.20
C ASP A 454 -3.16 -38.88 -21.41
N ILE A 455 -1.89 -39.15 -21.70
CA ILE A 455 -1.11 -38.49 -22.76
C ILE A 455 -0.66 -39.51 -23.81
N SER A 456 -1.18 -40.73 -23.78
CA SER A 456 -0.74 -41.82 -24.66
C SER A 456 -0.81 -41.46 -26.15
N ALA A 457 -1.76 -40.60 -26.54
CA ALA A 457 -1.91 -40.10 -27.90
C ALA A 457 -0.83 -39.08 -28.32
N VAL A 458 -0.34 -38.26 -27.39
CA VAL A 458 0.59 -37.15 -27.70
C VAL A 458 2.04 -37.55 -27.42
N GLN A 459 2.27 -38.43 -26.44
CA GLN A 459 3.59 -38.87 -25.97
C GLN A 459 4.63 -39.16 -27.07
N PRO A 460 4.33 -39.91 -28.15
CA PRO A 460 5.32 -40.20 -29.19
C PRO A 460 5.75 -38.96 -29.99
N TYR A 461 4.94 -37.91 -30.01
CA TYR A 461 5.23 -36.66 -30.72
C TYR A 461 6.01 -35.65 -29.87
N LEU A 462 6.02 -35.77 -28.54
CA LEU A 462 6.70 -34.82 -27.65
C LEU A 462 8.22 -34.78 -27.82
N LYS A 463 8.84 -35.84 -28.34
CA LYS A 463 10.28 -35.86 -28.63
C LYS A 463 10.69 -34.79 -29.64
N TYR A 464 9.85 -34.47 -30.62
CA TYR A 464 10.17 -33.49 -31.67
C TYR A 464 10.32 -32.06 -31.12
N PRO A 465 9.36 -31.47 -30.39
CA PRO A 465 9.52 -30.13 -29.82
C PRO A 465 10.63 -30.07 -28.77
N ILE A 466 10.94 -31.16 -28.06
CA ILE A 466 12.08 -31.21 -27.12
C ILE A 466 13.41 -31.06 -27.88
N TRP A 467 13.64 -31.91 -28.90
CA TRP A 467 14.90 -31.86 -29.66
C TRP A 467 15.05 -30.57 -30.45
N VAL A 468 13.96 -30.09 -31.07
CA VAL A 468 13.97 -28.79 -31.78
C VAL A 468 14.20 -27.64 -30.80
N GLY A 469 13.52 -27.64 -29.66
CA GLY A 469 13.69 -26.62 -28.62
C GLY A 469 15.14 -26.57 -28.11
N LEU A 470 15.72 -27.73 -27.78
CA LEU A 470 17.12 -27.84 -27.36
C LEU A 470 18.08 -27.35 -28.45
N ALA A 471 17.88 -27.75 -29.71
CA ALA A 471 18.74 -27.30 -30.81
C ALA A 471 18.69 -25.77 -30.96
N LEU A 472 17.52 -25.17 -30.86
CA LEU A 472 17.35 -23.71 -30.96
C LEU A 472 18.04 -22.98 -29.79
N ILE A 473 17.88 -23.47 -28.56
CA ILE A 473 18.55 -22.90 -27.37
C ILE A 473 20.08 -22.99 -27.51
N MET A 474 20.61 -24.13 -27.96
CA MET A 474 22.06 -24.36 -28.05
C MET A 474 22.73 -23.60 -29.19
N LEU A 475 22.03 -23.37 -30.30
CA LEU A 475 22.63 -22.78 -31.50
C LEU A 475 22.41 -21.26 -31.59
N PHE A 476 21.25 -20.77 -31.15
CA PHE A 476 20.79 -19.40 -31.39
C PHE A 476 20.71 -18.51 -30.15
N ASN A 477 21.30 -18.90 -29.02
CA ASN A 477 21.40 -18.06 -27.82
C ASN A 477 22.09 -16.71 -28.12
N GLN A 478 23.20 -16.73 -28.86
CA GLN A 478 23.91 -15.54 -29.31
C GLN A 478 24.26 -15.67 -30.80
N PRO A 479 23.37 -15.22 -31.70
CA PRO A 479 23.62 -15.28 -33.14
C PRO A 479 24.93 -14.55 -33.52
N GLY A 480 25.79 -15.21 -34.30
CA GLY A 480 27.04 -14.62 -34.82
C GLY A 480 28.33 -14.91 -34.04
N ARG A 481 28.26 -15.66 -32.93
CA ARG A 481 29.45 -16.21 -32.22
C ARG A 481 29.80 -17.62 -32.70
N ASN A 482 31.01 -18.09 -32.35
CA ASN A 482 31.46 -19.45 -32.68
C ASN A 482 30.46 -20.50 -32.15
N PRO A 483 30.04 -21.49 -32.97
CA PRO A 483 29.03 -22.48 -32.57
C PRO A 483 29.36 -23.25 -31.29
N LEU A 484 30.65 -23.53 -31.04
CA LEU A 484 31.09 -24.23 -29.82
C LEU A 484 30.83 -23.39 -28.55
N ILE A 485 31.02 -22.07 -28.62
CA ILE A 485 30.76 -21.15 -27.51
C ILE A 485 29.24 -21.01 -27.28
N ASN A 486 28.45 -21.04 -28.35
CA ASN A 486 26.99 -21.04 -28.24
C ASN A 486 26.46 -22.30 -27.58
N ILE A 487 27.03 -23.48 -27.87
CA ILE A 487 26.65 -24.72 -27.19
C ILE A 487 26.99 -24.66 -25.69
N ALA A 488 28.19 -24.18 -25.33
CA ALA A 488 28.59 -24.05 -23.93
C ALA A 488 27.71 -23.06 -23.16
N SER A 489 27.44 -21.88 -23.74
CA SER A 489 26.54 -20.88 -23.12
C SER A 489 25.07 -21.33 -23.15
N GLY A 490 24.68 -22.12 -24.14
CA GLY A 490 23.37 -22.76 -24.26
C GLY A 490 23.13 -23.80 -23.17
N LEU A 491 24.14 -24.58 -22.78
CA LEU A 491 24.05 -25.51 -21.63
C LEU A 491 23.79 -24.76 -20.32
N TRP A 492 24.50 -23.64 -20.11
CA TRP A 492 24.28 -22.78 -18.96
C TRP A 492 22.89 -22.14 -18.98
N LEU A 493 22.45 -21.64 -20.14
CA LEU A 493 21.11 -21.09 -20.33
C LEU A 493 20.03 -22.15 -20.04
N LEU A 494 20.20 -23.37 -20.56
CA LEU A 494 19.29 -24.48 -20.32
C LEU A 494 19.20 -24.82 -18.82
N TYR A 495 20.33 -24.85 -18.11
CA TYR A 495 20.34 -25.05 -16.66
C TYR A 495 19.50 -23.98 -15.93
N ASN A 496 19.68 -22.71 -16.26
CA ASN A 496 18.90 -21.60 -15.68
C ASN A 496 17.42 -21.67 -16.04
N ILE A 497 17.09 -22.05 -17.28
CA ILE A 497 15.72 -22.25 -17.75
C ILE A 497 15.04 -23.35 -16.94
N VAL A 498 15.66 -24.53 -16.83
CA VAL A 498 15.08 -25.68 -16.15
C VAL A 498 14.89 -25.38 -14.67
N THR A 499 15.95 -24.95 -13.99
CA THR A 499 15.91 -24.62 -12.56
C THR A 499 14.92 -23.49 -12.25
N GLY A 500 14.91 -22.44 -13.07
CA GLY A 500 13.99 -21.32 -12.95
C GLY A 500 12.52 -21.74 -13.18
N PHE A 501 12.26 -22.56 -14.20
CA PHE A 501 10.92 -23.03 -14.54
C PHE A 501 10.29 -23.86 -13.41
N PHE A 502 11.05 -24.77 -12.80
CA PHE A 502 10.57 -25.53 -11.65
C PHE A 502 10.23 -24.61 -10.46
N GLY A 503 11.07 -23.61 -10.17
CA GLY A 503 10.78 -22.63 -9.12
C GLY A 503 9.55 -21.77 -9.43
N ASP A 504 9.35 -21.39 -10.69
CA ASP A 504 8.20 -20.59 -11.11
C ASP A 504 6.91 -21.39 -11.00
N ILE A 505 6.84 -22.62 -11.53
CA ILE A 505 5.65 -23.48 -11.39
C ILE A 505 5.31 -23.73 -9.93
N LEU A 506 6.31 -24.09 -9.11
CA LEU A 506 6.10 -24.39 -7.70
C LEU A 506 5.51 -23.18 -6.97
N SER A 507 5.80 -21.97 -7.43
CA SER A 507 5.23 -20.75 -6.85
C SER A 507 3.72 -20.63 -7.06
N TYR A 508 3.16 -21.24 -8.12
CA TYR A 508 1.72 -21.25 -8.38
C TYR A 508 0.93 -22.20 -7.47
N ILE A 509 1.58 -23.13 -6.76
CA ILE A 509 0.94 -23.90 -5.68
C ILE A 509 0.31 -22.98 -4.64
N ARG A 510 0.82 -21.75 -4.52
CA ARG A 510 0.26 -20.74 -3.64
C ARG A 510 -1.19 -20.41 -3.97
N LEU A 511 -1.58 -20.38 -5.24
CA LEU A 511 -2.98 -20.16 -5.65
C LEU A 511 -3.88 -21.25 -5.05
N PHE A 512 -3.47 -22.51 -5.18
CA PHE A 512 -4.15 -23.66 -4.58
C PHE A 512 -4.26 -23.53 -3.06
N ALA A 513 -3.14 -23.29 -2.38
CA ALA A 513 -3.09 -23.22 -0.92
C ALA A 513 -4.05 -22.15 -0.36
N LEU A 514 -4.12 -20.98 -0.99
CA LEU A 514 -4.97 -19.87 -0.56
C LEU A 514 -6.45 -20.13 -0.84
N GLY A 515 -6.78 -20.62 -2.04
CA GLY A 515 -8.16 -20.94 -2.41
C GLY A 515 -8.75 -22.01 -1.47
N VAL A 516 -7.98 -23.07 -1.20
CA VAL A 516 -8.39 -24.13 -0.26
C VAL A 516 -8.44 -23.61 1.18
N SER A 517 -7.48 -22.78 1.61
CA SER A 517 -7.48 -22.22 2.97
C SER A 517 -8.71 -21.34 3.23
N SER A 518 -9.12 -20.50 2.28
CA SER A 518 -10.32 -19.68 2.43
C SER A 518 -11.60 -20.52 2.50
N ALA A 519 -11.69 -21.59 1.69
CA ALA A 519 -12.81 -22.53 1.74
C ALA A 519 -12.87 -23.28 3.08
N ILE A 520 -11.73 -23.80 3.58
CA ILE A 520 -11.64 -24.47 4.88
C ILE A 520 -12.01 -23.52 6.02
N LEU A 521 -11.52 -22.28 6.00
CA LEU A 521 -11.84 -21.29 7.03
C LEU A 521 -13.34 -20.98 7.04
N GLY A 522 -13.97 -20.84 5.86
CA GLY A 522 -15.42 -20.67 5.75
C GLY A 522 -16.18 -21.87 6.33
N PHE A 523 -15.75 -23.09 6.02
CA PHE A 523 -16.33 -24.31 6.58
C PHE A 523 -16.20 -24.38 8.10
N VAL A 524 -15.04 -24.01 8.67
CA VAL A 524 -14.82 -23.98 10.12
C VAL A 524 -15.72 -22.94 10.79
N VAL A 525 -15.86 -21.74 10.20
CA VAL A 525 -16.79 -20.70 10.70
C VAL A 525 -18.22 -21.24 10.70
N ASN A 526 -18.67 -21.87 9.61
CA ASN A 526 -20.00 -22.49 9.55
C ASN A 526 -20.19 -23.57 10.61
N SER A 527 -19.18 -24.43 10.79
CA SER A 527 -19.23 -25.57 11.72
C SER A 527 -19.26 -25.13 13.19
N ILE A 528 -18.48 -24.11 13.55
CA ILE A 528 -18.50 -23.52 14.90
C ILE A 528 -19.82 -22.77 15.11
N GLY A 529 -20.26 -21.98 14.12
CA GLY A 529 -21.53 -21.26 14.19
C GLY A 529 -22.72 -22.20 14.41
N ALA A 530 -22.81 -23.30 13.68
CA ALA A 530 -23.87 -24.29 13.83
C ALA A 530 -23.94 -24.92 15.23
N GLN A 531 -22.82 -25.02 15.95
CA GLN A 531 -22.81 -25.50 17.34
C GLN A 531 -23.37 -24.45 18.32
N MET A 532 -23.23 -23.16 18.00
CA MET A 532 -23.71 -22.05 18.83
C MET A 532 -25.23 -21.83 18.73
N SER A 533 -25.88 -22.29 17.66
CA SER A 533 -27.33 -22.17 17.49
C SER A 533 -28.16 -23.10 18.39
N GLY A 534 -27.51 -24.04 19.10
CA GLY A 534 -28.17 -24.98 20.02
C GLY A 534 -28.64 -24.37 21.35
N ILE A 535 -28.28 -23.12 21.66
CA ILE A 535 -28.64 -22.45 22.92
C ILE A 535 -29.96 -21.65 22.73
N PRO A 536 -31.04 -21.94 23.49
CA PRO A 536 -32.30 -21.22 23.37
C PRO A 536 -32.16 -19.71 23.64
N ILE A 537 -32.83 -18.88 22.83
CA ILE A 537 -32.97 -17.41 22.94
C ILE A 537 -31.68 -16.59 22.72
N ILE A 538 -30.58 -16.92 23.39
CA ILE A 538 -29.30 -16.18 23.28
C ILE A 538 -28.48 -16.67 22.07
N GLY A 539 -28.59 -17.95 21.72
CA GLY A 539 -27.85 -18.60 20.63
C GLY A 539 -28.01 -17.92 19.26
N PRO A 540 -29.21 -17.55 18.79
CA PRO A 540 -29.40 -16.92 17.49
C PRO A 540 -28.70 -15.57 17.32
N VAL A 541 -28.68 -14.74 18.38
CA VAL A 541 -28.02 -13.42 18.34
C VAL A 541 -26.51 -13.60 18.26
N ILE A 542 -25.95 -14.46 19.10
CA ILE A 542 -24.51 -14.76 19.10
C ILE A 542 -24.11 -15.40 17.77
N PHE A 543 -24.93 -16.30 17.22
CA PHE A 543 -24.71 -16.92 15.91
C PHE A 543 -24.59 -15.88 14.79
N ILE A 544 -25.54 -14.94 14.68
CA ILE A 544 -25.51 -13.91 13.63
C ILE A 544 -24.24 -13.05 13.74
N ILE A 545 -23.89 -12.62 14.96
CA ILE A 545 -22.68 -11.81 15.20
C ILE A 545 -21.43 -12.61 14.81
N PHE A 546 -21.35 -13.88 15.24
CA PHE A 546 -20.22 -14.76 14.94
C PHE A 546 -20.07 -15.03 13.44
N MET A 547 -21.17 -15.31 12.75
CA MET A 547 -21.18 -15.55 11.30
C MET A 547 -20.76 -14.28 10.54
N LEU A 548 -21.34 -13.13 10.89
CA LEU A 548 -20.97 -11.86 10.27
C LEU A 548 -19.48 -11.57 10.46
N PHE A 549 -18.97 -11.73 11.68
CA PHE A 549 -17.55 -11.52 11.99
C PHE A 549 -16.65 -12.52 11.26
N GLY A 550 -16.93 -13.82 11.34
CA GLY A 550 -16.12 -14.89 10.76
C GLY A 550 -16.04 -14.81 9.24
N HIS A 551 -17.16 -14.58 8.56
CA HIS A 551 -17.16 -14.40 7.10
C HIS A 551 -16.57 -13.05 6.66
N SER A 552 -16.76 -11.99 7.44
CA SER A 552 -16.08 -10.71 7.15
C SER A 552 -14.55 -10.84 7.28
N LEU A 553 -14.09 -11.58 8.29
CA LEU A 553 -12.67 -11.87 8.49
C LEU A 553 -12.11 -12.73 7.35
N ASN A 554 -12.82 -13.82 6.98
CA ASN A 554 -12.41 -14.66 5.87
C ASN A 554 -12.37 -13.88 4.55
N LEU A 555 -13.37 -13.04 4.27
CA LEU A 555 -13.38 -12.16 3.11
C LEU A 555 -12.21 -11.16 3.12
N ALA A 556 -11.91 -10.54 4.27
CA ALA A 556 -10.83 -9.56 4.38
C ALA A 556 -9.45 -10.22 4.15
N LEU A 557 -9.21 -11.37 4.79
CA LEU A 557 -7.98 -12.15 4.62
C LEU A 557 -7.86 -12.72 3.20
N GLY A 558 -8.97 -13.22 2.64
CA GLY A 558 -9.07 -13.72 1.27
C GLY A 558 -8.81 -12.64 0.23
N ALA A 559 -9.36 -11.43 0.40
CA ALA A 559 -9.13 -10.31 -0.49
C ALA A 559 -7.68 -9.78 -0.41
N LEU A 560 -7.11 -9.66 0.79
CA LEU A 560 -5.72 -9.21 0.97
C LEU A 560 -4.74 -10.21 0.37
N SER A 561 -4.88 -11.50 0.71
CA SER A 561 -4.03 -12.56 0.19
C SER A 561 -4.23 -12.75 -1.32
N GLY A 562 -5.48 -12.69 -1.78
CA GLY A 562 -5.87 -12.71 -3.19
C GLY A 562 -5.37 -11.51 -4.00
N PHE A 563 -4.97 -10.41 -3.36
CA PHE A 563 -4.31 -9.29 -4.04
C PHE A 563 -2.78 -9.43 -4.02
N VAL A 564 -2.19 -9.67 -2.85
CA VAL A 564 -0.72 -9.69 -2.65
C VAL A 564 -0.05 -10.86 -3.36
N HIS A 565 -0.67 -12.03 -3.39
CA HIS A 565 -0.04 -13.20 -3.98
C HIS A 565 -0.04 -13.19 -5.51
N PRO A 566 -1.13 -12.81 -6.20
CA PRO A 566 -1.10 -12.54 -7.63
C PRO A 566 -0.16 -11.41 -8.04
N LEU A 567 0.02 -10.37 -7.19
CA LEU A 567 1.06 -9.36 -7.41
C LEU A 567 2.44 -9.99 -7.49
N ARG A 568 2.77 -10.88 -6.55
CA ARG A 568 4.04 -11.61 -6.57
C ARG A 568 4.17 -12.45 -7.85
N LEU A 569 3.18 -13.29 -8.15
CA LEU A 569 3.11 -14.13 -9.37
C LEU A 569 3.32 -13.31 -10.65
N THR A 570 2.82 -12.08 -10.65
CA THR A 570 2.97 -11.18 -11.77
C THR A 570 4.40 -10.61 -11.87
N PHE A 571 4.94 -10.10 -10.77
CA PHE A 571 6.21 -9.36 -10.77
C PHE A 571 7.43 -10.28 -10.83
N VAL A 572 7.39 -11.43 -10.16
CA VAL A 572 8.56 -12.31 -10.04
C VAL A 572 8.52 -13.42 -11.08
N GLU A 573 7.35 -13.95 -11.41
CA GLU A 573 7.21 -15.07 -12.34
C GLU A 573 6.84 -14.57 -13.75
N PHE A 574 5.75 -13.82 -13.93
CA PHE A 574 5.33 -13.36 -15.27
C PHE A 574 6.26 -12.33 -15.90
N PHE A 575 6.61 -11.24 -15.21
CA PHE A 575 7.49 -10.20 -15.78
C PHE A 575 8.91 -10.72 -16.06
N LYS A 576 9.44 -11.60 -15.21
CA LYS A 576 10.72 -12.29 -15.46
C LYS A 576 10.66 -13.11 -16.74
N ASN A 577 9.62 -13.95 -16.90
CA ASN A 577 9.46 -14.80 -18.08
C ASN A 577 9.07 -14.02 -19.35
N ALA A 578 8.45 -12.85 -19.21
CA ALA A 578 8.19 -11.90 -20.29
C ALA A 578 9.41 -11.05 -20.68
N ALA A 579 10.57 -11.29 -20.05
CA ALA A 579 11.81 -10.55 -20.26
C ALA A 579 11.62 -9.03 -20.08
N PHE A 580 10.85 -8.61 -19.08
CA PHE A 580 10.56 -7.20 -18.81
C PHE A 580 11.83 -6.44 -18.40
N GLU A 581 12.03 -5.25 -18.96
CA GLU A 581 13.12 -4.35 -18.63
C GLU A 581 12.62 -3.00 -18.11
N GLY A 582 13.31 -2.47 -17.11
CA GLY A 582 13.12 -1.12 -16.59
C GLY A 582 14.23 -0.76 -15.58
N PRO A 583 14.05 0.30 -14.78
CA PRO A 583 12.90 1.22 -14.77
C PRO A 583 12.98 2.23 -15.92
N GLY A 584 11.87 2.48 -16.61
CA GLY A 584 11.75 3.63 -17.51
C GLY A 584 11.30 4.89 -16.77
N MET A 585 11.57 6.05 -17.38
CA MET A 585 11.17 7.35 -16.83
C MET A 585 9.68 7.62 -17.05
N GLU A 586 8.95 8.06 -16.02
CA GLU A 586 7.54 8.44 -16.17
C GLU A 586 7.39 9.79 -16.89
N TYR A 587 6.48 9.88 -17.86
CA TYR A 587 6.14 11.15 -18.47
C TYR A 587 5.39 12.08 -17.49
N LYS A 588 6.13 13.03 -16.95
CA LYS A 588 5.66 14.15 -16.13
C LYS A 588 5.72 15.46 -16.91
N PRO A 589 4.63 15.92 -17.53
CA PRO A 589 4.64 17.19 -18.25
C PRO A 589 4.78 18.36 -17.27
N PHE A 590 5.57 19.35 -17.69
CA PHE A 590 5.69 20.63 -17.00
C PHE A 590 4.39 21.40 -17.12
N SER A 591 3.63 21.47 -16.02
CA SER A 591 2.29 22.09 -15.98
C SER A 591 2.03 22.87 -14.70
N LYS A 592 1.20 23.91 -14.79
CA LYS A 592 0.79 24.75 -13.65
C LYS A 592 -0.10 24.01 -12.64
N HIS A 593 -0.83 22.99 -13.12
CA HIS A 593 -1.73 22.15 -12.33
C HIS A 593 -1.20 20.71 -12.24
N SER A 594 0.07 20.56 -11.87
CA SER A 594 0.62 19.26 -11.52
C SER A 594 -0.20 18.66 -10.38
N LYS A 595 -0.88 17.52 -10.63
CA LYS A 595 -1.53 16.77 -9.56
C LYS A 595 -0.47 16.34 -8.56
N VAL A 596 -0.60 16.83 -7.33
CA VAL A 596 0.15 16.32 -6.17
C VAL A 596 -0.11 14.82 -6.08
N LYS A 597 0.95 14.01 -6.12
CA LYS A 597 0.86 12.54 -5.98
C LYS A 597 0.65 12.14 -4.55
#